data_AF-A0A1M6TLF0-F1
#
_entry.id   AF-A0A1M6TLF0-F1
#
_cell.length_a   1.000
_cell.length_b   1.000
_cell.length_c   1.000
_cell.angle_alpha   90.00
_cell.angle_beta   90.00
_cell.angle_gamma   90.00
#
_symmetry.space_group_name_H-M   'P 1'
#
loop_
_entity.id
_entity.type
_entity.pdbx_description
1 polymer ?
#
loop_
_entity_poly.entity_id
_entity_poly.type
_entity_poly.pdbx_seq_one_letter_code
_entity_poly.pdbx_strand_id
1 'polypeptide(L)'
;MPWDGQVPYHMPLSHADTLSHTLRPFTTTPEKIWYLVWDGYGSILPTSQPRVQRPHRNYLPYYGGIDDTRDLGIDEHREPPEYWFPDDKSWCVATDVDLCWTYVGGSKACIDAILNSSELESVPAELSHGLTVDSDIFNRLSPDEKKQWGY
;
A
#
# COMPACT_ATOMS: atom_id res chain seq x y z
N MET A 1 9.18 9.24 14.39
CA MET A 1 10.41 8.44 14.62
C MET A 1 11.02 8.22 13.23
N PRO A 2 12.34 8.39 13.02
CA PRO A 2 12.91 8.05 11.71
C PRO A 2 12.83 6.54 11.48
N TRP A 3 12.65 6.15 10.22
CA TRP A 3 12.61 4.78 9.73
C TRP A 3 13.83 3.95 10.20
N ASP A 4 13.62 2.70 10.60
CA ASP A 4 14.58 1.86 11.34
C ASP A 4 15.40 0.89 10.46
N GLY A 5 15.38 1.07 9.13
CA GLY A 5 16.23 0.30 8.23
C GLY A 5 15.74 -1.12 7.93
N GLN A 6 14.57 -1.53 8.45
CA GLN A 6 13.98 -2.81 8.07
C GLN A 6 13.15 -2.62 6.81
N VAL A 7 13.68 -3.08 5.68
CA VAL A 7 12.88 -3.39 4.51
C VAL A 7 12.14 -4.70 4.83
N PRO A 8 10.81 -4.67 4.91
CA PRO A 8 10.03 -5.59 4.12
C PRO A 8 9.50 -4.82 2.91
N TYR A 9 9.36 -5.51 1.79
CA TYR A 9 8.66 -5.06 0.57
C TYR A 9 7.14 -4.84 0.79
N HIS A 10 6.72 -4.62 2.04
CA HIS A 10 5.34 -4.67 2.50
C HIS A 10 5.10 -3.55 3.52
N MET A 11 3.91 -2.96 3.45
CA MET A 11 3.48 -1.93 4.39
C MET A 11 3.32 -2.55 5.80
N PRO A 12 3.88 -1.95 6.86
CA PRO A 12 3.62 -2.40 8.22
C PRO A 12 2.13 -2.35 8.57
N LEU A 13 1.63 -3.36 9.29
CA LEU A 13 0.22 -3.43 9.69
C LEU A 13 -0.24 -2.21 10.51
N SER A 14 0.65 -1.61 11.31
CA SER A 14 0.35 -0.36 12.02
C SER A 14 0.10 0.80 11.06
N HIS A 15 0.86 0.91 9.96
CA HIS A 15 0.62 1.94 8.94
C HIS A 15 -0.68 1.67 8.18
N ALA A 16 -1.02 0.40 7.92
CA ALA A 16 -2.30 0.04 7.35
C ALA A 16 -3.47 0.50 8.25
N ASP A 17 -3.39 0.27 9.57
CA ASP A 17 -4.40 0.74 10.53
C ASP A 17 -4.52 2.28 10.53
N THR A 18 -3.39 2.98 10.61
CA THR A 18 -3.37 4.45 10.61
C THR A 18 -3.96 5.00 9.31
N LEU A 19 -3.66 4.38 8.16
CA LEU A 19 -4.26 4.74 6.88
C LEU A 19 -5.78 4.44 6.86
N SER A 20 -6.22 3.25 7.28
CA SER A 20 -7.65 2.92 7.38
C SER A 20 -8.40 3.94 8.22
N HIS A 21 -7.86 4.32 9.37
CA HIS A 21 -8.47 5.34 10.24
C HIS A 21 -8.51 6.71 9.58
N THR A 22 -7.41 7.13 8.95
CA THR A 22 -7.28 8.46 8.31
C THR A 22 -8.16 8.60 7.07
N LEU A 23 -8.29 7.53 6.26
CA LEU A 23 -9.01 7.53 4.99
C LEU A 23 -10.52 7.35 5.14
N ARG A 24 -10.97 6.71 6.22
CA ARG A 24 -12.39 6.42 6.49
C ARG A 24 -13.32 7.63 6.31
N PRO A 25 -13.02 8.84 6.83
CA PRO A 25 -13.93 9.98 6.71
C PRO A 25 -14.05 10.52 5.29
N PHE A 26 -13.17 10.11 4.37
CA PHE A 26 -13.08 10.62 3.01
C PHE A 26 -13.76 9.72 1.97
N THR A 27 -14.53 8.72 2.40
CA THR A 27 -15.37 7.89 1.55
C THR A 27 -16.79 7.83 2.09
N THR A 28 -17.75 7.67 1.18
CA THR A 28 -19.16 7.40 1.48
C THR A 28 -19.46 5.90 1.60
N THR A 29 -18.48 5.04 1.31
CA THR A 29 -18.64 3.58 1.26
C THR A 29 -17.54 2.84 2.06
N PRO A 30 -17.32 3.14 3.35
CA PRO A 30 -16.25 2.53 4.16
C PRO A 30 -16.43 1.01 4.41
N GLU A 31 -17.64 0.49 4.24
CA GLU A 31 -17.97 -0.94 4.31
C GLU A 31 -17.76 -1.68 2.98
N LYS A 32 -17.27 -0.97 1.96
CA LYS A 32 -17.18 -1.42 0.57
C LYS A 32 -15.85 -0.99 -0.04
N ILE A 33 -14.82 -1.72 0.34
CA ILE A 33 -13.45 -1.53 -0.10
C ILE A 33 -13.07 -2.69 -1.01
N TRP A 34 -12.57 -2.35 -2.19
CA TRP A 34 -11.90 -3.26 -3.08
C TRP A 34 -10.45 -3.42 -2.64
N TYR A 35 -10.00 -4.66 -2.58
CA TYR A 35 -8.64 -5.06 -2.28
C TYR A 35 -8.09 -5.85 -3.46
N LEU A 36 -6.92 -5.51 -3.99
CA LEU A 36 -6.26 -6.29 -5.02
C LEU A 36 -5.02 -6.93 -4.43
N VAL A 37 -5.00 -8.26 -4.47
CA VAL A 37 -3.95 -9.09 -3.88
C VAL A 37 -3.21 -9.80 -5.00
N TRP A 38 -1.88 -9.70 -5.04
CA TRP A 38 -1.09 -10.32 -6.11
C TRP A 38 -1.15 -11.84 -6.05
N ASP A 39 -1.37 -12.47 -7.20
CA ASP A 39 -1.47 -13.93 -7.31
C ASP A 39 -0.13 -14.68 -7.30
N GLY A 40 0.97 -13.95 -7.23
CA GLY A 40 2.33 -14.48 -7.19
C GLY A 40 2.82 -14.87 -5.80
N TYR A 41 2.12 -14.49 -4.72
CA TYR A 41 2.48 -14.87 -3.34
C TYR A 41 2.35 -16.36 -3.03
N GLY A 42 1.86 -17.17 -3.98
CA GLY A 42 2.03 -18.63 -3.94
C GLY A 42 1.13 -19.39 -2.97
N SER A 43 0.12 -18.75 -2.35
CA SER A 43 -0.83 -19.38 -1.44
C SER A 43 -2.25 -19.53 -2.03
N ILE A 44 -3.18 -20.06 -1.22
CA ILE A 44 -4.44 -20.81 -1.47
C ILE A 44 -5.55 -19.95 -2.13
N LEU A 45 -5.19 -19.14 -3.11
CA LEU A 45 -6.12 -18.25 -3.76
C LEU A 45 -6.98 -19.05 -4.76
N PRO A 46 -8.30 -18.81 -4.82
CA PRO A 46 -9.18 -19.58 -5.70
C PRO A 46 -8.77 -19.40 -7.17
N THR A 47 -8.38 -20.49 -7.82
CA THR A 47 -7.89 -20.49 -9.21
C THR A 47 -8.95 -20.13 -10.25
N SER A 48 -10.23 -20.14 -9.86
CA SER A 48 -11.38 -19.88 -10.73
C SER A 48 -11.91 -18.44 -10.70
N GLN A 49 -11.34 -17.55 -9.87
CA GLN A 49 -11.81 -16.17 -9.80
C GLN A 49 -11.29 -15.30 -10.97
N PRO A 50 -12.09 -14.33 -11.46
CA PRO A 50 -11.63 -13.32 -12.41
C PRO A 50 -10.44 -12.53 -11.86
N ARG A 51 -9.44 -12.29 -12.71
CA ARG A 51 -8.22 -11.57 -12.35
C ARG A 51 -8.20 -10.18 -12.95
N VAL A 52 -7.73 -9.20 -12.18
CA VAL A 52 -7.36 -7.89 -12.70
C VAL A 52 -5.95 -8.02 -13.29
N GLN A 53 -5.85 -7.93 -14.61
CA GLN A 53 -4.58 -8.03 -15.32
C GLN A 53 -3.88 -6.67 -15.38
N ARG A 54 -2.60 -6.67 -15.03
CA ARG A 54 -1.65 -5.58 -15.28
C ARG A 54 -0.45 -6.10 -16.06
N PRO A 55 0.36 -5.23 -16.69
CA PRO A 55 1.62 -5.67 -17.27
C PRO A 55 2.42 -6.45 -16.23
N HIS A 56 2.72 -7.72 -16.55
CA HIS A 56 3.53 -8.63 -15.74
C HIS A 56 2.95 -9.12 -14.40
N ARG A 57 1.73 -8.72 -14.00
CA ARG A 57 1.10 -9.16 -12.73
C ARG A 57 -0.41 -9.34 -12.86
N ASN A 58 -0.93 -10.34 -12.16
CA ASN A 58 -2.36 -10.51 -12.01
C ASN A 58 -2.76 -10.35 -10.54
N TYR A 59 -3.88 -9.71 -10.31
CA TYR A 59 -4.41 -9.52 -8.97
C TYR A 59 -5.77 -10.18 -8.85
N LEU A 60 -6.05 -10.70 -7.66
CA LEU A 60 -7.37 -11.19 -7.29
C LEU A 60 -8.12 -10.08 -6.56
N PRO A 61 -9.32 -9.70 -7.04
CA PRO A 61 -10.14 -8.71 -6.38
C PRO A 61 -10.88 -9.34 -5.20
N TYR A 62 -10.68 -8.77 -4.03
CA TYR A 62 -11.43 -9.04 -2.82
C TYR A 62 -12.24 -7.80 -2.44
N TYR A 63 -13.27 -8.03 -1.63
CA TYR A 63 -14.19 -6.99 -1.21
C TYR A 63 -14.47 -7.14 0.29
N GLY A 64 -14.35 -6.05 1.03
CA GLY A 64 -14.52 -6.04 2.48
C GLY A 64 -14.74 -4.63 3.02
N GLY A 65 -14.74 -4.47 4.34
CA GLY A 65 -14.73 -3.17 5.01
C GLY A 65 -13.32 -2.62 5.15
N ILE A 66 -13.21 -1.32 5.44
CA ILE A 66 -11.93 -0.62 5.59
C ILE A 66 -11.06 -1.10 6.77
N ASP A 67 -11.63 -1.85 7.72
CA ASP A 67 -10.87 -2.45 8.84
C ASP A 67 -10.30 -3.84 8.50
N ASP A 68 -10.65 -4.40 7.34
CA ASP A 68 -10.20 -5.75 6.94
C ASP A 68 -8.76 -5.75 6.38
N THR A 69 -8.08 -4.59 6.37
CA THR A 69 -6.71 -4.41 5.84
C THR A 69 -5.66 -5.29 6.49
N ARG A 70 -5.91 -5.75 7.71
CA ARG A 70 -4.97 -6.59 8.48
C ARG A 70 -5.07 -8.07 8.16
N ASP A 71 -6.25 -8.50 7.72
CA ASP A 71 -6.58 -9.90 7.57
C ASP A 71 -7.81 -10.02 6.68
N LEU A 72 -7.57 -10.22 5.39
CA LEU A 72 -8.62 -10.50 4.43
C LEU A 72 -9.10 -11.96 4.51
N GLY A 73 -8.49 -12.80 5.36
CA GLY A 73 -8.82 -14.22 5.53
C GLY A 73 -8.42 -15.10 4.34
N ILE A 74 -7.45 -14.66 3.53
CA ILE A 74 -7.14 -15.22 2.20
C ILE A 74 -5.67 -15.64 2.05
N ASP A 75 -4.79 -15.15 2.92
CA ASP A 75 -3.39 -15.54 2.96
C ASP A 75 -3.01 -15.99 4.38
N GLU A 76 -2.00 -16.85 4.47
CA GLU A 76 -1.42 -17.24 5.76
C GLU A 76 -0.39 -16.21 6.25
N HIS A 77 0.07 -15.34 5.36
CA HIS A 77 1.11 -14.36 5.62
C HIS A 77 0.57 -13.08 6.28
N ARG A 78 -0.75 -12.85 6.26
CA ARG A 78 -1.45 -11.70 6.85
C ARG A 78 -0.86 -10.38 6.37
N GLU A 79 -0.46 -10.34 5.10
CA GLU A 79 0.14 -9.15 4.52
C GLU A 79 -0.98 -8.20 4.05
N PRO A 80 -0.82 -6.88 4.27
CA PRO A 80 -1.81 -5.94 3.77
C PRO A 80 -1.81 -5.94 2.23
N PRO A 81 -2.99 -5.75 1.62
CA PRO A 81 -3.17 -5.79 0.17
C PRO A 81 -2.38 -4.67 -0.52
N GLU A 82 -1.83 -4.93 -1.69
CA GLU A 82 -0.97 -3.97 -2.40
C GLU A 82 -1.74 -2.81 -2.98
N TYR A 83 -3.00 -3.03 -3.35
CA TYR A 83 -3.90 -1.97 -3.76
C TYR A 83 -5.22 -2.06 -3.04
N TRP A 84 -5.74 -0.91 -2.65
CA TRP A 84 -7.07 -0.83 -2.06
C TRP A 84 -7.71 0.52 -2.25
N PHE A 85 -9.02 0.50 -2.46
CA PHE A 85 -9.82 1.68 -2.78
C PHE A 85 -11.31 1.43 -2.49
N PRO A 86 -12.07 2.45 -2.08
CA PRO A 86 -13.50 2.34 -1.85
C PRO A 86 -14.27 2.24 -3.17
N ASP A 87 -15.47 1.67 -3.12
CA ASP A 87 -16.36 1.53 -4.27
C ASP A 87 -16.72 2.88 -4.92
N ASP A 88 -16.78 3.95 -4.12
CA ASP A 88 -16.97 5.32 -4.60
C ASP A 88 -15.71 5.98 -5.20
N LYS A 89 -14.56 5.30 -5.19
CA LYS A 89 -13.28 5.71 -5.80
C LYS A 89 -12.74 7.05 -5.30
N SER A 90 -13.14 7.45 -4.09
CA SER A 90 -12.75 8.72 -3.47
C SER A 90 -11.26 8.82 -3.10
N TRP A 91 -10.59 7.68 -2.92
CA TRP A 91 -9.15 7.56 -2.71
C TRP A 91 -8.62 6.21 -3.22
N CYS A 92 -7.31 6.05 -3.30
CA CYS A 92 -6.66 4.76 -3.55
C CYS A 92 -5.32 4.70 -2.84
N VAL A 93 -4.92 3.50 -2.42
CA VAL A 93 -3.62 3.21 -1.83
C VAL A 93 -2.90 2.19 -2.70
N ALA A 94 -1.61 2.38 -2.91
CA ALA A 94 -0.75 1.53 -3.73
C ALA A 94 0.62 1.35 -3.06
N THR A 95 0.86 0.16 -2.52
CA THR A 95 2.14 -0.20 -1.89
C THR A 95 3.06 -0.95 -2.85
N ASP A 96 2.54 -1.64 -3.87
CA ASP A 96 3.23 -2.44 -4.92
C ASP A 96 4.56 -3.12 -4.52
N VAL A 97 4.68 -4.43 -4.72
CA VAL A 97 5.85 -5.22 -4.25
C VAL A 97 7.23 -4.73 -4.72
N ASP A 98 7.32 -3.88 -5.75
CA ASP A 98 8.59 -3.28 -6.20
C ASP A 98 8.94 -1.95 -5.51
N LEU A 99 8.01 -1.34 -4.77
CA LEU A 99 8.18 -0.05 -4.14
C LEU A 99 8.66 -0.20 -2.70
N CYS A 100 9.52 0.73 -2.28
CA CYS A 100 9.91 0.88 -0.88
C CYS A 100 8.94 1.78 -0.10
N TRP A 101 7.85 2.24 -0.72
CA TRP A 101 6.92 3.21 -0.17
C TRP A 101 5.50 2.99 -0.68
N THR A 102 4.55 3.55 0.07
CA THR A 102 3.13 3.52 -0.27
C THR A 102 2.71 4.87 -0.87
N TYR A 103 2.10 4.82 -2.06
CA TYR A 103 1.39 5.97 -2.62
C TYR A 103 -0.06 5.99 -2.17
N VAL A 104 -0.54 7.19 -1.86
CA VAL A 104 -1.96 7.43 -1.61
C VAL A 104 -2.45 8.54 -2.53
N GLY A 105 -3.50 8.25 -3.27
CA GLY A 105 -4.21 9.21 -4.12
C GLY A 105 -5.57 9.54 -3.51
N GLY A 106 -5.99 10.79 -3.59
CA GLY A 106 -7.28 11.22 -3.07
C GLY A 106 -7.52 12.71 -3.24
N SER A 107 -8.61 13.21 -2.66
CA SER A 107 -8.88 14.65 -2.60
C SER A 107 -7.80 15.40 -1.81
N LYS A 108 -7.65 16.70 -2.04
CA LYS A 108 -6.68 17.52 -1.28
C LYS A 108 -6.88 17.41 0.23
N ALA A 109 -8.13 17.44 0.71
CA ALA A 109 -8.42 17.32 2.14
C ALA A 109 -7.99 15.95 2.71
N CYS A 110 -8.14 14.88 1.92
CA CYS A 110 -7.68 13.54 2.27
C CYS A 110 -6.15 13.49 2.39
N ILE A 111 -5.44 13.99 1.37
CA ILE A 111 -3.97 14.02 1.38
C ILE A 111 -3.43 14.93 2.49
N ASP A 112 -4.05 16.08 2.72
CA ASP A 112 -3.67 16.98 3.82
C ASP A 112 -3.83 16.28 5.19
N ALA A 113 -4.83 15.40 5.38
CA ALA A 113 -4.99 14.64 6.62
C ALA A 113 -3.83 13.63 6.83
N ILE A 114 -3.37 12.99 5.75
CA ILE A 114 -2.22 12.07 5.80
C ILE A 114 -0.94 12.85 6.13
N LEU A 115 -0.69 13.94 5.41
CA LEU A 115 0.51 14.77 5.58
C LEU A 115 0.62 15.40 6.98
N ASN A 116 -0.50 15.58 7.68
CA ASN A 116 -0.53 16.10 9.05
C ASN A 116 -0.50 15.01 10.13
N SER A 117 -0.49 13.73 9.76
CA SER A 117 -0.41 12.62 10.71
C SER A 117 1.00 12.52 11.29
N SER A 118 1.13 12.57 12.61
CA SER A 118 2.42 12.33 13.29
C SER A 118 2.82 10.85 13.32
N GLU A 119 1.91 9.96 12.95
CA GLU A 119 2.12 8.50 12.93
C GLU A 119 2.67 8.02 11.58
N LEU A 120 2.56 8.84 10.53
CA LEU A 120 3.00 8.50 9.18
C LEU A 120 4.14 9.43 8.76
N GLU A 121 5.26 8.85 8.34
CA GLU A 121 6.24 9.59 7.57
C GLU A 121 5.71 9.75 6.15
N SER A 122 5.32 10.97 5.78
CA SER A 122 4.68 11.24 4.50
C SER A 122 5.16 12.54 3.89
N VAL A 123 5.27 12.52 2.55
CA VAL A 123 5.69 13.67 1.75
C VAL A 123 4.82 13.77 0.50
N PRO A 124 4.58 14.98 -0.03
CA PRO A 124 3.87 15.14 -1.29
C PRO A 124 4.62 14.43 -2.43
N ALA A 125 3.90 13.66 -3.23
CA ALA A 125 4.42 13.04 -4.44
C ALA A 125 4.18 13.95 -5.66
N GLU A 126 5.22 14.15 -6.48
CA GLU A 126 5.11 14.78 -7.80
C GLU A 126 5.31 13.73 -8.90
N LEU A 127 4.71 13.93 -10.07
CA LEU A 127 4.82 13.00 -11.21
C LEU A 127 6.27 12.83 -11.72
N SER A 128 7.14 13.79 -11.40
CA SER A 128 8.56 13.77 -11.72
C SER A 128 9.41 12.99 -10.72
N HIS A 129 8.86 12.56 -9.58
CA HIS A 129 9.61 11.73 -8.64
C HIS A 129 9.84 10.34 -9.24
N GLY A 130 11.10 9.91 -9.22
CA GLY A 130 11.47 8.57 -9.66
C GLY A 130 10.92 7.51 -8.71
N LEU A 131 10.71 6.30 -9.24
CA LEU A 131 10.10 5.17 -8.55
C LEU A 131 11.12 4.20 -7.90
N THR A 132 12.42 4.50 -8.02
CA THR A 132 13.50 3.61 -7.57
C THR A 132 14.00 4.01 -6.18
N VAL A 133 14.61 3.07 -5.46
CA VAL A 133 15.26 3.36 -4.16
C VAL A 133 16.26 4.52 -4.21
N ASP A 134 16.89 4.74 -5.36
CA ASP A 134 17.83 5.86 -5.58
C ASP A 134 17.15 7.24 -5.67
N SER A 135 15.83 7.26 -5.84
CA SER A 135 15.02 8.47 -5.95
C SER A 135 14.60 9.02 -4.59
N ASP A 136 14.81 8.27 -3.51
CA ASP A 136 14.60 8.76 -2.16
C ASP A 136 15.68 9.80 -1.80
N ILE A 137 15.27 11.00 -1.43
CA ILE A 137 16.18 12.09 -1.01
C ILE A 137 16.16 12.33 0.49
N PHE A 138 15.21 11.74 1.20
CA PHE A 138 15.01 11.90 2.64
C PHE A 138 15.61 10.71 3.40
N ASN A 139 15.35 9.47 2.95
CA ASN A 139 15.83 8.23 3.56
C ASN A 139 16.75 7.46 2.61
N ARG A 140 17.85 8.09 2.19
CA ARG A 140 18.83 7.46 1.29
C ARG A 140 19.52 6.27 1.94
N LEU A 141 19.41 5.10 1.31
CA LEU A 141 20.27 3.96 1.62
C LEU A 141 21.74 4.29 1.33
N SER A 142 22.60 3.93 2.27
CA SER A 142 24.05 3.91 2.08
C SER A 142 24.46 2.84 1.04
N PRO A 143 25.68 2.92 0.48
CA PRO A 143 26.19 1.90 -0.46
C PRO A 143 26.20 0.48 0.13
N ASP A 144 26.46 0.33 1.43
CA ASP A 144 26.49 -0.96 2.10
C ASP A 144 25.08 -1.55 2.26
N GLU A 145 24.10 -0.72 2.57
CA GLU A 145 22.68 -1.13 2.61
C GLU A 145 22.20 -1.55 1.21
N LYS A 146 22.54 -0.79 0.16
CA LYS A 146 22.18 -1.17 -1.23
C LYS A 146 22.72 -2.53 -1.62
N LYS A 147 23.99 -2.79 -1.28
CA LYS A 147 24.65 -4.08 -1.53
C LYS A 147 24.03 -5.22 -0.74
N GLN A 148 23.62 -4.97 0.51
CA GLN A 148 22.91 -5.95 1.33
C GLN A 148 21.56 -6.36 0.72
N TRP A 149 20.87 -5.43 0.04
CA TRP A 149 19.53 -5.62 -0.51
C TRP A 149 19.50 -5.89 -2.03
N GLY A 150 20.66 -5.99 -2.69
CA GLY A 150 20.77 -6.41 -4.09
C GLY A 150 20.46 -5.33 -5.13
N TYR A 151 20.58 -4.05 -4.76
CA TYR A 151 20.48 -2.90 -5.67
C TYR A 151 21.82 -2.53 -6.32
#